data_AF-A0A536UPY7-F1
#
_entry.id   AF-A0A536UPY7-F1
#
_cell.length_a   1.000
_cell.length_b   1.000
_cell.length_c   1.000
_cell.angle_alpha   90.00
_cell.angle_beta   90.00
_cell.angle_gamma   90.00
#
_symmetry.space_group_name_H-M   'P 1'
#
loop_
_entity.id
_entity.type
_entity.pdbx_description
1 polymer ?
#
loop_
_entity_poly.entity_id
_entity_poly.type
_entity_poly.pdbx_seq_one_letter_code
_entity_poly.pdbx_strand_id
1 'polypeptide(L)'
;MARRLALIPMDDHDLVVERPQGLYCPAGDFYIDPWQPVDRAVITHAHADHARRGHGHYLATPQSAGVLRARLGDDIVLQTLAYGDTLEHHGVRVSLHPAGHVLGSAQVRLQHGGRVWVVSGDYWISGHDGEHNATCAPFEPLRCDCFISESTFGLAVYRWPRQAEVFADIDAWWRGNAEAGRASLLMGYSFGKAQRLLAGVDASIGPIVVHGAVDAINAAYRAAGVALPATQHAEALKGKAELNRALIVAPPSVKGSPWLKRFGNYRNAFASGWMQLRGARRRGAYDRGFVLSDHADWPGLQRAIRATGAERVIVTHGYEAVMVRWLREQGLDAGAFRTEYGDERIEAAAESEVSS
;
A
#
# COMPACT_ATOMS: atom_id res chain seq x y z
N MET A 1 -9.84 -8.78 31.05
CA MET A 1 -9.28 -7.54 31.60
C MET A 1 -8.32 -6.94 30.58
N ALA A 2 -8.78 -5.96 29.80
CA ALA A 2 -7.93 -5.25 28.85
C ALA A 2 -6.92 -4.40 29.64
N ARG A 3 -5.63 -4.76 29.61
CA ARG A 3 -4.57 -3.86 30.06
C ARG A 3 -4.58 -2.66 29.11
N ARG A 4 -4.90 -1.47 29.62
CA ARG A 4 -4.71 -0.21 28.88
C ARG A 4 -3.26 -0.19 28.37
N LEU A 5 -3.08 -0.13 27.06
CA LEU A 5 -1.83 0.35 26.48
C LEU A 5 -1.60 1.73 27.08
N ALA A 6 -0.48 1.90 27.78
CA ALA A 6 -0.08 3.21 28.27
C ALA A 6 0.16 4.10 27.05
N LEU A 7 -0.71 5.10 26.87
CA LEU A 7 -0.44 6.24 25.99
C LEU A 7 0.89 6.83 26.43
N ILE A 8 1.83 7.04 25.50
CA ILE A 8 3.06 7.76 25.81
C ILE A 8 2.65 9.16 26.31
N PRO A 9 3.15 9.65 27.46
CA PRO A 9 2.92 11.03 27.86
C PRO A 9 3.47 11.94 26.75
N MET A 10 2.60 12.76 26.16
CA MET A 10 3.03 13.77 25.19
C MET A 10 4.05 14.68 25.84
N ASP A 11 5.26 14.71 25.28
CA ASP A 11 6.26 15.71 25.61
C ASP A 11 5.91 17.01 24.86
N ASP A 12 6.13 18.18 25.44
CA ASP A 12 5.87 19.51 24.82
C ASP A 12 6.75 19.78 23.58
N HIS A 13 7.46 18.75 23.12
CA HIS A 13 8.47 18.76 22.08
C HIS A 13 8.28 17.68 21.00
N ASP A 14 7.13 16.99 20.98
CA ASP A 14 6.80 16.03 19.92
C ASP A 14 6.52 16.76 18.59
N LEU A 15 7.25 16.39 17.52
CA LEU A 15 7.08 17.01 16.20
C LEU A 15 5.80 16.57 15.50
N VAL A 16 5.26 15.41 15.89
CA VAL A 16 3.99 14.88 15.39
C VAL A 16 3.17 14.40 16.58
N VAL A 17 1.90 14.81 16.62
CA VAL A 17 0.93 14.43 17.65
C VAL A 17 -0.34 13.90 17.01
N GLU A 18 -1.08 13.07 17.74
CA GLU A 18 -2.40 12.59 17.33
C GLU A 18 -3.47 13.67 17.60
N ARG A 19 -4.30 13.94 16.59
CA ARG A 19 -5.50 14.78 16.68
C ARG A 19 -6.68 14.03 16.05
N PRO A 20 -7.94 14.41 16.34
CA PRO A 20 -9.11 13.78 15.71
C PRO A 20 -9.12 13.84 14.18
N GLN A 21 -8.42 14.80 13.57
CA GLN A 21 -8.32 14.91 12.11
C GLN A 21 -7.18 14.08 11.52
N GLY A 22 -6.23 13.57 12.32
CA GLY A 22 -5.07 12.81 11.84
C GLY A 22 -3.78 13.15 12.57
N LEU A 23 -2.65 12.75 11.98
CA LEU A 23 -1.31 13.07 12.46
C LEU A 23 -1.03 14.55 12.18
N TYR A 24 -0.72 15.32 13.22
CA TYR A 24 -0.56 16.77 13.15
C TYR A 24 0.85 17.18 13.54
N CYS A 25 1.46 18.08 12.76
CA CYS A 25 2.72 18.74 13.11
C CYS A 25 2.43 20.11 13.73
N PRO A 26 2.53 20.30 15.06
CA PRO A 26 2.15 21.57 15.70
C PRO A 26 3.02 22.75 15.28
N ALA A 27 4.34 22.53 15.15
CA ALA A 27 5.28 23.58 14.74
C ALA A 27 5.09 24.01 13.27
N GLY A 28 4.64 23.08 12.42
CA GLY A 28 4.42 23.32 11.00
C GLY A 28 3.00 23.75 10.66
N ASP A 29 2.03 23.56 11.56
CA ASP A 29 0.60 23.75 11.33
C ASP A 29 0.05 23.04 10.07
N PHE A 30 0.38 21.75 9.93
CA PHE A 30 -0.18 20.90 8.88
C PHE A 30 -0.40 19.47 9.37
N TYR A 31 -1.22 18.73 8.63
CA TYR A 31 -1.49 17.33 8.89
C TYR A 31 -0.78 16.43 7.88
N ILE A 32 -0.48 15.21 8.30
CA ILE A 32 0.00 14.12 7.46
C ILE A 32 -1.12 13.08 7.36
N ASP A 33 -1.53 12.76 6.14
CA ASP A 33 -2.63 11.84 5.84
C ASP A 33 -3.89 12.04 6.72
N PRO A 34 -4.49 13.24 6.73
CA PRO A 34 -5.66 13.54 7.57
C PRO A 34 -6.93 12.78 7.14
N TRP A 35 -7.73 12.39 8.13
CA TRP A 35 -9.00 11.68 7.98
C TRP A 35 -10.19 12.61 7.71
N GLN A 36 -10.04 13.89 8.03
CA GLN A 36 -11.06 14.95 7.91
C GLN A 36 -10.50 16.16 7.14
N PRO A 37 -11.36 17.01 6.54
CA PRO A 37 -10.94 18.27 5.92
C PRO A 37 -10.08 19.14 6.85
N VAL A 38 -8.98 19.69 6.31
CA VAL A 38 -8.01 20.54 7.01
C VAL A 38 -7.43 21.57 6.02
N ASP A 39 -6.75 22.61 6.50
CA ASP A 39 -6.14 23.60 5.59
C ASP A 39 -4.98 22.99 4.76
N ARG A 40 -4.05 22.27 5.41
CA ARG A 40 -2.84 21.73 4.76
C ARG A 40 -2.66 20.25 5.06
N ALA A 41 -2.62 19.45 4.01
CA ALA A 41 -2.40 18.01 4.07
C ALA A 41 -1.13 17.63 3.30
N VAL A 42 -0.17 17.00 3.98
CA VAL A 42 0.93 16.27 3.36
C VAL A 42 0.47 14.84 3.17
N ILE A 43 0.45 14.37 1.93
CA ILE A 43 -0.06 13.05 1.55
C ILE A 43 1.11 12.11 1.29
N THR A 44 1.21 11.04 2.08
CA THR A 44 2.23 9.99 1.89
C THR A 44 1.97 9.24 0.58
N HIS A 45 0.71 8.86 0.32
CA HIS A 45 0.34 8.14 -0.89
C HIS A 45 -1.17 8.20 -1.17
N ALA A 46 -1.56 7.78 -2.37
CA ALA A 46 -2.91 7.96 -2.87
C ALA A 46 -3.89 6.81 -2.55
N HIS A 47 -3.75 6.06 -1.45
CA HIS A 47 -4.83 5.18 -0.99
C HIS A 47 -5.96 5.97 -0.29
N ALA A 48 -7.13 5.36 -0.12
CA ALA A 48 -8.34 6.06 0.33
C ALA A 48 -8.35 6.41 1.81
N ASP A 49 -7.67 5.60 2.60
CA ASP A 49 -7.42 5.79 4.01
C ASP A 49 -6.37 6.87 4.31
N HIS A 50 -5.50 7.19 3.35
CA HIS A 50 -4.46 8.23 3.48
C HIS A 50 -4.78 9.55 2.75
N ALA A 51 -5.45 9.47 1.60
CA ALA A 51 -5.72 10.63 0.74
C ALA A 51 -7.23 10.85 0.60
N ARG A 52 -7.74 11.93 1.21
CA ARG A 52 -9.15 12.31 1.22
C ARG A 52 -9.40 13.67 0.55
N ARG A 53 -10.61 13.88 0.05
CA ARG A 53 -11.03 15.17 -0.54
C ARG A 53 -11.38 16.19 0.55
N GLY A 54 -11.30 17.46 0.19
CA GLY A 54 -11.81 18.58 1.00
C GLY A 54 -10.73 19.34 1.78
N HIS A 55 -9.44 19.00 1.64
CA HIS A 55 -8.38 19.81 2.22
C HIS A 55 -8.16 21.08 1.37
N GLY A 56 -7.71 22.17 2.01
CA GLY A 56 -7.42 23.43 1.32
C GLY A 56 -6.23 23.31 0.36
N HIS A 57 -5.17 22.63 0.82
CA HIS A 57 -3.93 22.41 0.10
C HIS A 57 -3.41 20.99 0.30
N TYR A 58 -2.85 20.44 -0.77
CA TYR A 58 -2.25 19.11 -0.80
C TYR A 58 -0.76 19.23 -1.16
N LEU A 59 0.10 18.56 -0.42
CA LEU A 59 1.51 18.36 -0.76
C LEU A 59 1.77 16.87 -0.98
N ALA A 60 2.29 16.50 -2.14
CA ALA A 60 2.65 15.12 -2.44
C ALA A 60 3.82 15.05 -3.44
N THR A 61 4.24 13.84 -3.80
CA THR A 61 5.26 13.64 -4.81
C THR A 61 4.73 13.93 -6.22
N PRO A 62 5.55 14.40 -7.18
CA PRO A 62 5.11 14.58 -8.55
C PRO A 62 4.65 13.26 -9.20
N GLN A 63 5.23 12.13 -8.81
CA GLN A 63 4.86 10.80 -9.31
C GLN A 63 3.45 10.38 -8.88
N SER A 64 2.98 10.82 -7.71
CA SER A 64 1.62 10.52 -7.24
C SER A 64 0.55 11.46 -7.82
N ALA A 65 0.94 12.54 -8.50
CA ALA A 65 -0.01 13.59 -8.92
C ALA A 65 -1.12 13.06 -9.84
N GLY A 66 -0.80 12.17 -10.78
CA GLY A 66 -1.80 11.58 -11.69
C GLY A 66 -2.81 10.70 -10.96
N VAL A 67 -2.36 9.83 -10.04
CA VAL A 67 -3.25 8.97 -9.26
C VAL A 67 -4.05 9.76 -8.23
N LEU A 68 -3.48 10.81 -7.64
CA LEU A 68 -4.21 11.70 -6.73
C LEU A 68 -5.33 12.42 -7.45
N ARG A 69 -5.08 13.02 -8.63
CA ARG A 69 -6.14 13.69 -9.40
C ARG A 69 -7.21 12.73 -9.92
N ALA A 70 -6.82 11.54 -10.37
CA ALA A 70 -7.78 10.52 -10.80
C ALA A 70 -8.74 10.10 -9.67
N ARG A 71 -8.28 10.10 -8.42
CA ARG A 71 -9.10 9.72 -7.24
C ARG A 71 -9.82 10.89 -6.60
N LEU A 72 -9.12 12.01 -6.45
CA LEU A 72 -9.53 13.17 -5.68
C LEU A 72 -9.99 14.34 -6.55
N GLY A 73 -10.08 14.18 -7.87
CA GLY A 73 -10.47 15.22 -8.82
C GLY A 73 -9.32 16.11 -9.27
N ASP A 74 -9.47 16.69 -10.47
CA ASP A 74 -8.48 17.61 -11.05
C ASP A 74 -8.42 18.97 -10.35
N ASP A 75 -9.46 19.31 -9.59
CA ASP A 75 -9.67 20.59 -8.90
C ASP A 75 -8.94 20.70 -7.54
N ILE A 76 -8.27 19.64 -7.08
CA ILE A 76 -7.47 19.73 -5.85
C ILE A 76 -6.33 20.73 -6.02
N VAL A 77 -6.06 21.51 -4.96
CA VAL A 77 -4.90 22.42 -4.92
C VAL A 77 -3.65 21.62 -4.55
N LEU A 78 -3.09 20.91 -5.53
CA LEU A 78 -1.93 20.04 -5.37
C LEU A 78 -0.62 20.78 -5.68
N GLN A 79 0.20 20.97 -4.64
CA GLN A 79 1.62 21.27 -4.75
C GLN A 79 2.40 19.95 -4.80
N THR A 80 3.43 19.90 -5.65
CA THR A 80 4.33 18.74 -5.71
C THR A 80 5.71 19.08 -5.17
N LEU A 81 6.35 18.11 -4.51
CA LEU A 81 7.73 18.19 -4.02
C LEU A 81 8.47 16.92 -4.45
N ALA A 82 9.57 17.06 -5.19
CA ALA A 82 10.33 15.91 -5.64
C ALA A 82 10.99 15.19 -4.44
N TYR A 83 11.31 13.91 -4.62
CA TYR A 83 12.01 13.16 -3.59
C TYR A 83 13.35 13.83 -3.25
N GLY A 84 13.62 14.00 -1.95
CA GLY A 84 14.84 14.65 -1.44
C GLY A 84 14.83 16.18 -1.46
N ASP A 85 13.93 16.82 -2.21
CA ASP A 85 13.76 18.27 -2.14
C ASP A 85 13.17 18.67 -0.79
N THR A 86 13.53 19.87 -0.32
CA THR A 86 13.10 20.39 0.98
C THR A 86 12.22 21.60 0.82
N LEU A 87 11.08 21.59 1.52
CA LEU A 87 10.19 22.74 1.72
C LEU A 87 10.34 23.22 3.16
N GLU A 88 10.64 24.51 3.35
CA GLU A 88 10.59 25.13 4.68
C GLU A 88 9.21 25.74 4.92
N HIS A 89 8.56 25.36 6.02
CA HIS A 89 7.22 25.82 6.38
C HIS A 89 7.12 26.02 7.88
N HIS A 90 6.85 27.26 8.32
CA HIS A 90 6.83 27.66 9.74
C HIS A 90 8.05 27.19 10.54
N GLY A 91 9.24 27.20 9.90
CA GLY A 91 10.49 26.77 10.52
C GLY A 91 10.66 25.24 10.62
N VAL A 92 9.73 24.45 10.08
CA VAL A 92 9.88 23.00 9.87
C VAL A 92 10.40 22.75 8.46
N ARG A 93 11.49 22.01 8.33
CA ARG A 93 11.97 21.50 7.04
C ARG A 93 11.27 20.17 6.74
N VAL A 94 10.48 20.14 5.68
CA VAL A 94 9.73 18.98 5.20
C VAL A 94 10.37 18.45 3.93
N SER A 95 10.64 17.15 3.86
CA SER A 95 11.07 16.47 2.63
C SER A 95 10.33 15.14 2.45
N LEU A 96 10.12 14.74 1.19
CA LEU A 96 9.49 13.48 0.83
C LEU A 96 10.56 12.49 0.35
N HIS A 97 10.45 11.22 0.74
CA HIS A 97 11.41 10.18 0.37
C HIS A 97 10.70 8.90 -0.02
N PRO A 98 11.21 8.08 -0.95
CA PRO A 98 10.53 6.86 -1.39
C PRO A 98 10.15 5.90 -0.25
N ALA A 99 8.90 5.45 -0.25
CA ALA A 99 8.39 4.44 0.70
C ALA A 99 8.30 3.02 0.11
N GLY A 100 8.50 2.83 -1.20
CA GLY A 100 8.46 1.50 -1.83
C GLY A 100 7.08 0.84 -1.93
N HIS A 101 6.01 1.48 -1.45
CA HIS A 101 4.66 0.92 -1.37
C HIS A 101 3.92 0.93 -2.71
N VAL A 102 3.65 2.12 -3.26
CA VAL A 102 2.91 2.32 -4.53
C VAL A 102 3.51 3.49 -5.32
N LEU A 103 3.01 3.76 -6.53
CA LEU A 103 3.52 4.86 -7.35
C LEU A 103 3.44 6.20 -6.60
N GLY A 104 4.61 6.80 -6.41
CA GLY A 104 4.75 8.08 -5.71
C GLY A 104 4.58 8.02 -4.19
N SER A 105 4.47 6.83 -3.58
CA SER A 105 4.41 6.71 -2.11
C SER A 105 5.66 7.28 -1.45
N ALA A 106 5.48 8.02 -0.36
CA ALA A 106 6.54 8.75 0.31
C ALA A 106 6.48 8.63 1.82
N GLN A 107 7.66 8.51 2.42
CA GLN A 107 7.92 8.87 3.81
C GLN A 107 8.00 10.39 3.91
N VAL A 108 7.42 10.96 4.97
CA VAL A 108 7.48 12.38 5.29
C VAL A 108 8.55 12.60 6.35
N ARG A 109 9.67 13.21 5.98
CA ARG A 109 10.74 13.59 6.90
C ARG A 109 10.52 15.02 7.37
N LEU A 110 10.50 15.20 8.68
CA LEU A 110 10.33 16.47 9.38
C LEU A 110 11.60 16.79 10.16
N GLN A 111 12.15 17.98 9.98
CA GLN A 111 13.27 18.47 10.79
C GLN A 111 12.93 19.81 11.41
N HIS A 112 13.01 19.89 12.73
CA HIS A 112 12.75 21.10 13.49
C HIS A 112 13.46 21.04 14.86
N GLY A 113 14.00 22.17 15.33
CA GLY A 113 14.65 22.24 16.65
C GLY A 113 15.81 21.26 16.85
N GLY A 114 16.54 20.92 15.77
CA GLY A 114 17.63 19.94 15.82
C GLY A 114 17.20 18.46 15.85
N ARG A 115 15.88 18.18 15.87
CA ARG A 115 15.32 16.83 15.83
C ARG A 115 14.85 16.47 14.43
N VAL A 116 14.87 15.18 14.12
CA VAL A 116 14.39 14.59 12.87
C VAL A 116 13.37 13.49 13.18
N TRP A 117 12.16 13.67 12.68
CA TRP A 117 11.09 12.66 12.73
C TRP A 117 10.77 12.21 11.31
N VAL A 118 10.42 10.93 11.16
CA VAL A 118 10.01 10.37 9.87
C VAL A 118 8.69 9.65 10.04
N VAL A 119 7.69 10.06 9.27
CA VAL A 119 6.40 9.36 9.15
C VAL A 119 6.45 8.48 7.92
N SER A 120 6.39 7.17 8.09
CA SER A 120 6.62 6.24 6.99
C SER A 120 5.51 6.25 5.93
N GLY A 121 4.27 6.54 6.35
CA GLY A 121 3.09 6.08 5.62
C GLY A 121 3.07 4.55 5.52
N ASP A 122 2.33 4.03 4.56
CA ASP A 122 2.50 2.63 4.16
C ASP A 122 3.80 2.47 3.37
N TYR A 123 4.53 1.40 3.65
CA TYR A 123 5.82 1.17 3.04
C TYR A 123 6.09 -0.29 2.75
N TRP A 124 6.92 -0.54 1.74
CA TRP A 124 7.39 -1.88 1.42
C TRP A 124 8.90 -1.89 1.29
N ILE A 125 9.49 -2.80 2.03
CA ILE A 125 10.87 -3.22 1.89
C ILE A 125 10.89 -4.73 2.04
N SER A 126 11.61 -5.43 1.16
CA SER A 126 11.71 -6.89 1.28
C SER A 126 12.51 -7.30 2.50
N GLY A 127 12.08 -8.39 3.13
CA GLY A 127 12.91 -9.17 4.05
C GLY A 127 14.10 -9.85 3.37
N HIS A 128 14.10 -9.94 2.03
CA HIS A 128 15.20 -10.47 1.23
C HIS A 128 16.00 -9.34 0.58
N ASP A 129 17.33 -9.44 0.61
CA ASP A 129 18.19 -8.43 0.01
C ASP A 129 18.05 -8.36 -1.53
N GLY A 130 18.15 -7.15 -2.07
CA GLY A 130 18.12 -6.87 -3.51
C GLY A 130 16.72 -6.85 -4.15
N GLU A 131 15.68 -7.25 -3.45
CA GLU A 131 14.31 -7.20 -3.98
C GLU A 131 13.68 -5.81 -3.81
N HIS A 132 13.13 -5.28 -4.91
CA HIS A 132 12.38 -4.04 -4.95
C HIS A 132 10.99 -4.26 -5.58
N ASN A 133 10.06 -3.34 -5.37
CA ASN A 133 8.82 -3.26 -6.13
C ASN A 133 9.13 -2.59 -7.48
N ALA A 134 8.91 -3.27 -8.59
CA ALA A 134 9.23 -2.76 -9.93
C ALA A 134 8.30 -1.62 -10.40
N THR A 135 7.25 -1.30 -9.63
CA THR A 135 6.21 -0.33 -10.02
C THR A 135 6.29 1.00 -9.28
N CYS A 136 7.30 1.19 -8.42
CA CYS A 136 7.55 2.43 -7.70
C CYS A 136 9.02 2.56 -7.31
N ALA A 137 9.41 3.74 -6.80
CA ALA A 137 10.76 3.94 -6.29
C ALA A 137 11.00 3.08 -5.02
N PRO A 138 12.15 2.40 -4.90
CA PRO A 138 12.43 1.52 -3.77
C PRO A 138 12.49 2.30 -2.46
N PHE A 139 12.10 1.67 -1.34
CA PHE A 139 12.18 2.29 -0.01
C PHE A 139 13.58 2.84 0.28
N GLU A 140 13.64 4.10 0.70
CA GLU A 140 14.87 4.80 1.08
C GLU A 140 15.02 4.78 2.62
N PRO A 141 16.04 4.12 3.19
CA PRO A 141 16.25 4.18 4.63
C PRO A 141 16.70 5.57 5.09
N LEU A 142 15.99 6.14 6.07
CA LEU A 142 16.27 7.47 6.62
C LEU A 142 16.69 7.41 8.08
N ARG A 143 17.81 8.05 8.42
CA ARG A 143 18.21 8.27 9.82
C ARG A 143 17.28 9.30 10.47
N CYS A 144 16.76 8.97 11.65
CA CYS A 144 15.90 9.87 12.42
C CYS A 144 15.96 9.57 13.92
N ASP A 145 15.49 10.51 14.74
CA ASP A 145 15.39 10.34 16.19
C ASP A 145 14.10 9.59 16.58
N CYS A 146 13.02 9.85 15.83
CA CYS A 146 11.76 9.15 15.96
C CYS A 146 11.25 8.65 14.60
N PHE A 147 10.85 7.39 14.54
CA PHE A 147 10.24 6.77 13.37
C PHE A 147 8.80 6.40 13.66
N ILE A 148 7.86 6.92 12.88
CA ILE A 148 6.46 6.50 12.91
C ILE A 148 6.27 5.46 11.81
N SER A 149 5.95 4.23 12.19
CA SER A 149 5.92 3.05 11.32
C SER A 149 4.52 2.45 11.26
N GLU A 150 4.05 2.09 10.07
CA GLU A 150 2.94 1.15 9.94
C GLU A 150 3.27 -0.24 10.54
N SER A 151 2.24 -1.03 10.85
CA SER A 151 2.38 -2.43 11.29
C SER A 151 1.28 -3.34 10.73
N THR A 152 0.85 -3.13 9.48
CA THR A 152 -0.20 -3.93 8.82
C THR A 152 0.08 -5.42 8.95
N PHE A 153 1.35 -5.82 8.74
CA PHE A 153 1.82 -7.19 8.91
C PHE A 153 2.81 -7.35 10.08
N GLY A 154 2.55 -6.63 11.18
CA GLY A 154 3.34 -6.62 12.42
C GLY A 154 3.29 -7.89 13.27
N LEU A 155 3.09 -9.08 12.68
CA LEU A 155 3.22 -10.37 13.36
C LEU A 155 4.31 -11.22 12.71
N ALA A 156 5.10 -11.91 13.53
CA ALA A 156 6.21 -12.75 13.09
C ALA A 156 5.86 -13.90 12.12
N VAL A 157 4.57 -14.24 11.99
CA VAL A 157 4.05 -15.22 11.02
C VAL A 157 4.01 -14.69 9.59
N TYR A 158 3.90 -13.37 9.42
CA TYR A 158 3.96 -12.72 8.11
C TYR A 158 5.41 -12.61 7.68
N ARG A 159 5.77 -13.44 6.71
CA ARG A 159 7.09 -13.52 6.10
C ARG A 159 6.89 -13.80 4.63
N TRP A 160 7.31 -12.89 3.78
CA TRP A 160 7.08 -13.01 2.35
C TRP A 160 8.06 -14.03 1.74
N PRO A 161 7.57 -14.96 0.91
CA PRO A 161 8.46 -15.69 0.01
C PRO A 161 9.14 -14.72 -0.96
N ARG A 162 10.19 -15.18 -1.65
CA ARG A 162 10.85 -14.35 -2.66
C ARG A 162 9.85 -13.99 -3.76
N GLN A 163 9.90 -12.76 -4.25
CA GLN A 163 8.93 -12.30 -5.25
C GLN A 163 8.96 -13.15 -6.52
N ALA A 164 10.15 -13.57 -6.95
CA ALA A 164 10.33 -14.44 -8.11
C ALA A 164 9.60 -15.79 -7.96
N GLU A 165 9.55 -16.35 -6.74
CA GLU A 165 8.83 -17.60 -6.46
C GLU A 165 7.32 -17.39 -6.55
N VAL A 166 6.81 -16.25 -6.05
CA VAL A 166 5.39 -15.91 -6.13
C VAL A 166 4.96 -15.74 -7.59
N PHE A 167 5.72 -15.00 -8.39
CA PHE A 167 5.39 -14.79 -9.80
C PHE A 167 5.52 -16.06 -10.63
N ALA A 168 6.54 -16.90 -10.37
CA ALA A 168 6.64 -18.21 -11.00
C ALA A 168 5.43 -19.11 -10.69
N ASP A 169 4.91 -19.07 -9.45
CA ASP A 169 3.69 -19.80 -9.06
C ASP A 169 2.42 -19.23 -9.73
N ILE A 170 2.32 -17.90 -9.86
CA ILE A 170 1.24 -17.24 -10.61
C ILE A 170 1.28 -17.66 -12.08
N ASP A 171 2.45 -17.61 -12.71
CA ASP A 171 2.64 -17.95 -14.12
C ASP A 171 2.37 -19.43 -14.39
N ALA A 172 2.82 -20.33 -13.50
CA ALA A 172 2.51 -21.75 -13.59
C ALA A 172 1.00 -22.02 -13.47
N TRP A 173 0.33 -21.35 -12.54
CA TRP A 173 -1.12 -21.45 -12.36
C TRP A 173 -1.88 -20.93 -13.58
N TRP A 174 -1.47 -19.78 -14.12
CA TRP A 174 -2.08 -19.20 -15.33
C TRP A 174 -1.89 -20.12 -16.54
N ARG A 175 -0.67 -20.61 -16.78
CA ARG A 175 -0.37 -21.54 -17.88
C ARG A 175 -1.20 -22.81 -17.81
N GLY A 176 -1.28 -23.44 -16.64
CA GLY A 176 -2.09 -24.65 -16.45
C GLY A 176 -3.59 -24.42 -16.65
N ASN A 177 -4.12 -23.25 -16.31
CA ASN A 177 -5.50 -22.90 -16.61
C ASN A 177 -5.73 -22.66 -18.10
N ALA A 178 -4.81 -21.95 -18.76
CA ALA A 178 -4.88 -21.69 -20.20
C ALA A 178 -4.83 -22.98 -21.03
N GLU A 179 -3.95 -23.93 -20.67
CA GLU A 179 -3.88 -25.28 -21.27
C GLU A 179 -5.17 -26.07 -21.07
N ALA A 180 -5.82 -25.90 -19.92
CA ALA A 180 -7.13 -26.50 -19.62
C ALA A 180 -8.31 -25.74 -20.24
N GLY A 181 -8.08 -24.67 -21.01
CA GLY A 181 -9.12 -23.85 -21.61
C GLY A 181 -9.99 -23.11 -20.59
N ARG A 182 -9.38 -22.63 -19.49
CA ARG A 182 -10.05 -21.87 -18.42
C ARG A 182 -9.36 -20.52 -18.19
N ALA A 183 -10.15 -19.46 -18.09
CA ALA A 183 -9.61 -18.15 -17.75
C ALA A 183 -9.07 -18.13 -16.30
N SER A 184 -8.08 -17.26 -16.05
CA SER A 184 -7.46 -17.08 -14.73
C SER A 184 -7.84 -15.73 -14.15
N LEU A 185 -8.78 -15.70 -13.20
CA LEU A 185 -9.16 -14.48 -12.49
C LEU A 185 -8.23 -14.26 -11.30
N LEU A 186 -7.32 -13.30 -11.41
CA LEU A 186 -6.40 -12.90 -10.36
C LEU A 186 -6.82 -11.57 -9.74
N MET A 187 -7.41 -11.65 -8.55
CA MET A 187 -7.90 -10.47 -7.85
C MET A 187 -6.80 -9.81 -7.01
N GLY A 188 -6.82 -8.48 -7.01
CA GLY A 188 -5.95 -7.63 -6.19
C GLY A 188 -6.50 -6.19 -6.18
N TYR A 189 -6.12 -5.39 -5.19
CA TYR A 189 -6.53 -3.99 -5.12
C TYR A 189 -6.18 -3.23 -6.40
N SER A 190 -7.08 -2.35 -6.84
CA SER A 190 -7.00 -1.67 -8.15
C SER A 190 -5.82 -0.69 -8.26
N PHE A 191 -5.36 -0.14 -7.14
CA PHE A 191 -4.17 0.68 -7.03
C PHE A 191 -3.08 -0.07 -6.25
N GLY A 192 -1.83 -0.01 -6.74
CA GLY A 192 -0.69 -0.73 -6.19
C GLY A 192 -0.65 -2.18 -6.64
N LYS A 193 -1.52 -3.01 -6.05
CA LYS A 193 -1.45 -4.47 -6.18
C LYS A 193 -1.63 -4.94 -7.61
N ALA A 194 -2.65 -4.43 -8.31
CA ALA A 194 -2.91 -4.80 -9.69
C ALA A 194 -1.74 -4.45 -10.62
N GLN A 195 -1.11 -3.29 -10.45
CA GLN A 195 0.03 -2.88 -11.26
C GLN A 195 1.25 -3.76 -10.96
N ARG A 196 1.50 -4.09 -9.69
CA ARG A 196 2.58 -5.00 -9.31
C ARG A 196 2.39 -6.40 -9.86
N LEU A 197 1.14 -6.90 -9.87
CA LEU A 197 0.80 -8.15 -10.54
C LEU A 197 1.12 -8.10 -12.03
N LEU A 198 0.64 -7.05 -12.72
CA LEU A 198 0.86 -6.87 -14.15
C LEU A 198 2.34 -6.76 -14.51
N ALA A 199 3.15 -6.06 -13.71
CA ALA A 199 4.57 -5.90 -13.95
C ALA A 199 5.39 -7.18 -13.72
N GLY A 200 4.89 -8.12 -12.92
CA GLY A 200 5.64 -9.31 -12.51
C GLY A 200 5.29 -10.60 -13.27
N VAL A 201 4.14 -10.67 -13.94
CA VAL A 201 3.73 -11.88 -14.70
C VAL A 201 4.42 -11.97 -16.06
N ASP A 202 4.63 -13.19 -16.55
CA ASP A 202 5.08 -13.45 -17.92
C ASP A 202 3.94 -13.22 -18.92
N ALA A 203 3.87 -12.01 -19.48
CA ALA A 203 2.85 -11.61 -20.44
C ALA A 203 2.86 -12.42 -21.77
N SER A 204 3.87 -13.26 -22.01
CA SER A 204 3.91 -14.12 -23.21
C SER A 204 2.97 -15.33 -23.12
N ILE A 205 2.47 -15.68 -21.92
CA ILE A 205 1.61 -16.85 -21.70
C ILE A 205 0.27 -16.71 -22.44
N GLY A 206 -0.28 -15.49 -22.50
CA GLY A 206 -1.57 -15.23 -23.13
C GLY A 206 -2.05 -13.79 -22.98
N PRO A 207 -3.30 -13.50 -23.41
CA PRO A 207 -3.86 -12.16 -23.30
C PRO A 207 -4.08 -11.77 -21.83
N ILE A 208 -3.81 -10.50 -21.51
CA ILE A 208 -4.09 -9.92 -20.20
C ILE A 208 -5.30 -8.99 -20.30
N VAL A 209 -6.33 -9.31 -19.53
CA VAL A 209 -7.57 -8.53 -19.41
C VAL A 209 -7.57 -7.80 -18.09
N VAL A 210 -7.98 -6.54 -18.08
CA VAL A 210 -8.11 -5.75 -16.85
C VAL A 210 -9.53 -5.23 -16.68
N HIS A 211 -9.97 -5.16 -15.43
CA HIS A 211 -11.19 -4.44 -15.08
C HIS A 211 -11.01 -2.92 -15.26
N GLY A 212 -12.08 -2.18 -15.56
CA GLY A 212 -12.01 -0.73 -15.82
C GLY A 212 -11.40 0.07 -14.66
N ALA A 213 -11.67 -0.34 -13.42
CA ALA A 213 -11.06 0.28 -12.23
C ALA A 213 -9.52 0.10 -12.16
N VAL A 214 -8.98 -0.98 -12.72
CA VAL A 214 -7.53 -1.20 -12.82
C VAL A 214 -6.96 -0.39 -13.98
N ASP A 215 -7.65 -0.37 -15.12
CA ASP A 215 -7.16 0.32 -16.32
C ASP A 215 -7.04 1.84 -16.12
N ALA A 216 -8.00 2.45 -15.43
CA ALA A 216 -7.96 3.87 -15.07
C ALA A 216 -6.67 4.24 -14.30
N ILE A 217 -6.22 3.36 -13.41
CA ILE A 217 -4.98 3.55 -12.64
C ILE A 217 -3.74 3.20 -13.47
N ASN A 218 -3.81 2.17 -14.32
CA ASN A 218 -2.72 1.81 -15.23
C ASN A 218 -2.30 2.97 -16.13
N ALA A 219 -3.27 3.80 -16.57
CA ALA A 219 -2.98 5.00 -17.35
C ALA A 219 -2.03 5.96 -16.61
N ALA A 220 -2.27 6.21 -15.32
CA ALA A 220 -1.41 7.05 -14.49
C ALA A 220 -0.01 6.43 -14.29
N TYR A 221 0.08 5.11 -14.12
CA TYR A 221 1.36 4.40 -14.03
C TYR A 221 2.17 4.48 -15.32
N ARG A 222 1.54 4.25 -16.48
CA ARG A 222 2.19 4.37 -17.80
C ARG A 222 2.65 5.81 -18.06
N ALA A 223 1.83 6.80 -17.72
CA ALA A 223 2.20 8.22 -17.85
C ALA A 223 3.39 8.59 -16.95
N ALA A 224 3.54 7.94 -15.79
CA ALA A 224 4.70 8.09 -14.91
C ALA A 224 5.93 7.25 -15.34
N GLY A 225 5.86 6.56 -16.49
CA GLY A 225 6.98 5.79 -17.04
C GLY A 225 7.10 4.36 -16.52
N VAL A 226 6.13 3.85 -15.76
CA VAL A 226 6.14 2.45 -15.32
C VAL A 226 5.82 1.53 -16.49
N ALA A 227 6.72 0.59 -16.76
CA ALA A 227 6.51 -0.44 -17.77
C ALA A 227 5.47 -1.46 -17.29
N LEU A 228 4.28 -1.40 -17.89
CA LEU A 228 3.23 -2.41 -17.71
C LEU A 228 3.00 -3.12 -19.05
N PRO A 229 2.69 -4.43 -19.04
CA PRO A 229 2.38 -5.15 -20.28
C PRO A 229 1.15 -4.57 -20.98
N ALA A 230 0.95 -4.95 -22.23
CA ALA A 230 -0.27 -4.63 -22.95
C ALA A 230 -1.47 -5.28 -22.25
N THR A 231 -2.47 -4.46 -21.94
CA THR A 231 -3.72 -4.90 -21.29
C THR A 231 -4.90 -4.57 -22.18
N GLN A 232 -5.94 -5.37 -22.10
CA GLN A 232 -7.17 -5.20 -22.87
C GLN A 232 -8.39 -5.13 -21.94
N HIS A 233 -9.42 -4.41 -22.37
CA HIS A 233 -10.74 -4.57 -21.77
C HIS A 233 -11.37 -5.88 -22.21
N ALA A 234 -12.29 -6.38 -21.40
CA ALA A 234 -12.88 -7.68 -21.60
C ALA A 234 -13.76 -7.74 -22.87
N GLU A 235 -14.23 -6.59 -23.36
CA GLU A 235 -15.02 -6.37 -24.59
C GLU A 235 -14.16 -6.45 -25.87
N ALA A 236 -12.85 -6.23 -25.75
CA ALA A 236 -11.94 -6.24 -26.90
C ALA A 236 -11.64 -7.66 -27.41
N LEU A 237 -11.75 -8.67 -26.55
CA LEU A 237 -11.55 -10.07 -26.91
C LEU A 237 -12.81 -10.63 -27.59
N LYS A 238 -12.69 -10.94 -28.88
CA LYS A 238 -13.82 -11.35 -29.74
C LYS A 238 -14.07 -12.87 -29.74
N GLY A 239 -13.14 -13.67 -29.21
CA GLY A 239 -13.21 -15.13 -29.25
C GLY A 239 -13.22 -15.80 -27.87
N LYS A 240 -14.10 -16.79 -27.68
CA LYS A 240 -14.16 -17.63 -26.46
C LYS A 240 -12.83 -18.33 -26.16
N ALA A 241 -12.08 -18.72 -27.19
CA ALA A 241 -10.78 -19.37 -27.04
C ALA A 241 -9.71 -18.44 -26.42
N GLU A 242 -9.72 -17.15 -26.76
CA GLU A 242 -8.78 -16.17 -26.21
C GLU A 242 -9.14 -15.84 -24.76
N LEU A 243 -10.43 -15.62 -24.48
CA LEU A 243 -10.93 -15.39 -23.11
C LEU A 243 -10.58 -16.56 -22.18
N ASN A 244 -10.73 -17.79 -22.66
CA ASN A 244 -10.40 -19.00 -21.91
C ASN A 244 -8.90 -19.18 -21.65
N ARG A 245 -8.03 -18.38 -22.25
CA ARG A 245 -6.58 -18.39 -21.99
C ARG A 245 -6.10 -17.14 -21.26
N ALA A 246 -7.01 -16.20 -20.98
CA ALA A 246 -6.65 -14.90 -20.45
C ALA A 246 -6.31 -14.94 -18.96
N LEU A 247 -5.35 -14.10 -18.57
CA LEU A 247 -5.21 -13.62 -17.20
C LEU A 247 -6.10 -12.39 -17.03
N ILE A 248 -7.02 -12.43 -16.07
CA ILE A 248 -7.93 -11.34 -15.77
C ILE A 248 -7.50 -10.73 -14.43
N VAL A 249 -7.05 -9.47 -14.45
CA VAL A 249 -6.70 -8.72 -13.23
C VAL A 249 -7.83 -7.76 -12.88
N ALA A 250 -8.37 -7.91 -11.67
CA ALA A 250 -9.56 -7.19 -11.24
C ALA A 250 -9.60 -6.92 -9.73
N PRO A 251 -10.33 -5.89 -9.26
CA PRO A 251 -10.56 -5.70 -7.83
C PRO A 251 -11.42 -6.84 -7.25
N PRO A 252 -11.35 -7.11 -5.94
CA PRO A 252 -12.15 -8.16 -5.30
C PRO A 252 -13.67 -7.94 -5.45
N SER A 253 -14.14 -6.70 -5.55
CA SER A 253 -15.55 -6.34 -5.83
C SER A 253 -16.18 -6.94 -7.09
N VAL A 254 -15.39 -7.47 -8.03
CA VAL A 254 -15.98 -8.16 -9.18
C VAL A 254 -16.59 -9.51 -8.80
N LYS A 255 -16.23 -10.07 -7.64
CA LYS A 255 -16.69 -11.39 -7.21
C LYS A 255 -18.21 -11.40 -7.02
N GLY A 256 -18.90 -12.31 -7.69
CA GLY A 256 -20.37 -12.38 -7.68
C GLY A 256 -21.06 -11.39 -8.63
N SER A 257 -20.33 -10.43 -9.21
CA SER A 257 -20.90 -9.46 -10.14
C SER A 257 -21.29 -10.09 -11.49
N PRO A 258 -22.27 -9.50 -12.22
CA PRO A 258 -22.60 -9.92 -13.58
C PRO A 258 -21.44 -9.85 -14.57
N TRP A 259 -20.44 -8.99 -14.32
CA TRP A 259 -19.27 -8.83 -15.18
C TRP A 259 -18.50 -10.15 -15.36
N LEU A 260 -18.41 -10.97 -14.31
CA LEU A 260 -17.71 -12.26 -14.37
C LEU A 260 -18.39 -13.30 -15.27
N LYS A 261 -19.70 -13.17 -15.54
CA LYS A 261 -20.45 -14.12 -16.38
C LYS A 261 -19.86 -14.21 -17.81
N ARG A 262 -19.16 -13.17 -18.26
CA ARG A 262 -18.52 -13.11 -19.58
C ARG A 262 -17.36 -14.09 -19.74
N PHE A 263 -16.71 -14.49 -18.65
CA PHE A 263 -15.53 -15.36 -18.68
C PHE A 263 -15.87 -16.85 -18.57
N GLY A 264 -17.15 -17.21 -18.47
CA GLY A 264 -17.62 -18.60 -18.48
C GLY A 264 -16.93 -19.45 -17.41
N ASN A 265 -16.09 -20.39 -17.83
CA ASN A 265 -15.34 -21.28 -16.94
C ASN A 265 -13.99 -20.63 -16.57
N TYR A 266 -13.88 -20.16 -15.33
CA TYR A 266 -12.65 -19.55 -14.80
C TYR A 266 -12.24 -20.19 -13.47
N ARG A 267 -10.97 -20.05 -13.13
CA ARG A 267 -10.44 -20.29 -11.78
C ARG A 267 -10.09 -18.96 -11.15
N ASN A 268 -10.34 -18.81 -9.85
CA ASN A 268 -10.09 -17.55 -9.16
C ASN A 268 -8.92 -17.64 -8.18
N ALA A 269 -8.23 -16.53 -8.01
CA ALA A 269 -7.16 -16.38 -7.06
C ALA A 269 -7.18 -14.98 -6.46
N PHE A 270 -6.59 -14.83 -5.27
CA PHE A 270 -6.40 -13.53 -4.63
C PHE A 270 -4.93 -13.33 -4.28
N ALA A 271 -4.39 -12.15 -4.60
CA ALA A 271 -3.02 -11.77 -4.28
C ALA A 271 -3.00 -10.79 -3.09
N SER A 272 -2.63 -11.30 -1.91
CA SER A 272 -2.59 -10.52 -0.69
C SER A 272 -1.63 -11.13 0.33
N GLY A 273 -1.01 -10.29 1.17
CA GLY A 273 -0.22 -10.77 2.31
C GLY A 273 -1.04 -11.66 3.25
N TRP A 274 -2.36 -11.41 3.34
CA TRP A 274 -3.29 -12.23 4.12
C TRP A 274 -3.39 -13.69 3.63
N MET A 275 -2.99 -13.98 2.38
CA MET A 275 -2.96 -15.35 1.86
C MET A 275 -1.89 -16.23 2.51
N GLN A 276 -1.00 -15.65 3.31
CA GLN A 276 -0.11 -16.39 4.21
C GLN A 276 -0.89 -17.30 5.17
N LEU A 277 -2.08 -16.85 5.61
CA LEU A 277 -2.91 -17.58 6.55
C LEU A 277 -3.99 -18.41 5.83
N ARG A 278 -4.04 -19.72 6.12
CA ARG A 278 -5.04 -20.64 5.54
C ARG A 278 -6.48 -20.18 5.78
N GLY A 279 -6.75 -19.56 6.92
CA GLY A 279 -8.08 -19.07 7.29
C GLY A 279 -8.62 -18.01 6.32
N ALA A 280 -7.81 -17.01 5.97
CA ALA A 280 -8.20 -15.94 5.05
C ALA A 280 -8.56 -16.48 3.66
N ARG A 281 -7.74 -17.42 3.13
CA ARG A 281 -8.03 -18.08 1.84
C ARG A 281 -9.36 -18.83 1.86
N ARG A 282 -9.64 -19.56 2.95
CA ARG A 282 -10.87 -20.35 3.10
C ARG A 282 -12.11 -19.46 3.17
N ARG A 283 -12.06 -18.39 3.98
CA ARG A 283 -13.15 -17.40 4.10
C ARG A 283 -13.47 -16.74 2.76
N GLY A 284 -12.43 -16.41 1.99
CA GLY A 284 -12.56 -15.83 0.66
C GLY A 284 -13.04 -16.79 -0.43
N ALA A 285 -13.23 -18.09 -0.16
CA ALA A 285 -13.62 -19.11 -1.14
C ALA A 285 -12.80 -19.05 -2.46
N TYR A 286 -11.50 -18.80 -2.33
CA TYR A 286 -10.60 -18.72 -3.47
C TYR A 286 -10.00 -20.08 -3.82
N ASP A 287 -9.89 -20.39 -5.12
CA ASP A 287 -9.24 -21.61 -5.58
C ASP A 287 -7.74 -21.60 -5.28
N ARG A 288 -7.12 -20.41 -5.34
CA ARG A 288 -5.70 -20.18 -5.05
C ARG A 288 -5.51 -18.87 -4.29
N GLY A 289 -4.46 -18.79 -3.48
CA GLY A 289 -4.04 -17.55 -2.83
C GLY A 289 -2.55 -17.36 -3.05
N PHE A 290 -2.14 -16.15 -3.39
CA PHE A 290 -0.75 -15.79 -3.62
C PHE A 290 -0.30 -14.77 -2.57
N VAL A 291 0.81 -15.06 -1.90
CA VAL A 291 1.35 -14.23 -0.83
C VAL A 291 2.14 -13.08 -1.45
N LEU A 292 1.42 -12.06 -1.90
CA LEU A 292 1.99 -10.84 -2.45
C LEU A 292 1.40 -9.64 -1.70
N SER A 293 2.25 -8.79 -1.15
CA SER A 293 1.85 -7.58 -0.43
C SER A 293 2.68 -6.39 -0.86
N ASP A 294 2.04 -5.22 -0.87
CA ASP A 294 2.68 -3.93 -1.03
C ASP A 294 3.02 -3.30 0.33
N HIS A 295 2.92 -4.06 1.42
CA HIS A 295 3.39 -3.67 2.75
C HIS A 295 4.55 -4.57 3.18
N ALA A 296 5.46 -4.04 4.00
CA ALA A 296 6.55 -4.81 4.56
C ALA A 296 6.04 -6.00 5.39
N ASP A 297 6.70 -7.16 5.29
CA ASP A 297 6.50 -8.26 6.23
C ASP A 297 7.23 -7.98 7.54
N TRP A 298 7.12 -8.90 8.51
CA TRP A 298 7.83 -8.78 9.78
C TRP A 298 9.35 -8.54 9.60
N PRO A 299 10.11 -9.36 8.84
CA PRO A 299 11.51 -9.04 8.52
C PRO A 299 11.73 -7.65 7.91
N GLY A 300 10.90 -7.25 6.94
CA GLY A 300 10.97 -5.94 6.30
C GLY A 300 10.74 -4.79 7.29
N LEU A 301 9.72 -4.90 8.14
CA LEU A 301 9.43 -3.94 9.21
C LEU A 301 10.64 -3.78 10.15
N GLN A 302 11.20 -4.91 10.63
CA GLN A 302 12.39 -4.88 11.49
C GLN A 302 13.62 -4.29 10.78
N ARG A 303 13.78 -4.55 9.48
CA ARG A 303 14.88 -4.02 8.68
C ARG A 303 14.76 -2.50 8.50
N ALA A 304 13.58 -2.00 8.18
CA ALA A 304 13.31 -0.56 8.07
C ALA A 304 13.60 0.14 9.39
N ILE A 305 12.99 -0.32 10.48
CA ILE A 305 13.16 0.27 11.82
C ILE A 305 14.63 0.28 12.25
N ARG A 306 15.37 -0.81 12.04
CA ARG A 306 16.80 -0.84 12.39
C ARG A 306 17.63 0.14 11.56
N ALA A 307 17.30 0.30 10.28
CA ALA A 307 18.05 1.16 9.38
C ALA A 307 17.93 2.65 9.73
N THR A 308 16.83 3.05 10.40
CA THR A 308 16.66 4.44 10.86
C THR A 308 17.59 4.77 12.03
N GLY A 309 17.91 3.77 12.85
CA GLY A 309 18.63 3.96 14.11
C GLY A 309 17.93 4.91 15.08
N ALA A 310 16.62 5.06 14.95
CA ALA A 310 15.79 5.82 15.87
C ALA A 310 15.78 5.15 17.25
N GLU A 311 15.83 5.97 18.30
CA GLU A 311 15.70 5.50 19.69
C GLU A 311 14.22 5.36 20.07
N ARG A 312 13.35 6.19 19.46
CA ARG A 312 11.90 6.16 19.63
C ARG A 312 11.18 5.68 18.39
N VAL A 313 10.24 4.75 18.55
CA VAL A 313 9.38 4.24 17.46
C VAL A 313 7.91 4.34 17.84
N ILE A 314 7.12 5.03 17.03
CA ILE A 314 5.67 5.11 17.21
C ILE A 314 5.03 4.21 16.17
N VAL A 315 4.33 3.19 16.62
CA VAL A 315 3.66 2.25 15.74
C VAL A 315 2.25 2.75 15.47
N THR A 316 1.84 2.69 14.21
CA THR A 316 0.48 2.99 13.76
C THR A 316 -0.01 1.81 12.95
N HIS A 317 -1.33 1.63 12.86
CA HIS A 317 -1.99 0.76 11.88
C HIS A 317 -1.65 -0.74 12.02
N GLY A 318 -2.66 -1.61 12.14
CA GLY A 318 -2.46 -3.07 12.20
C GLY A 318 -2.15 -3.62 13.60
N TYR A 319 -1.05 -4.37 13.75
CA TYR A 319 -0.75 -5.13 14.98
C TYR A 319 0.05 -4.35 16.03
N GLU A 320 -0.39 -3.12 16.32
CA GLU A 320 0.32 -2.13 17.13
C GLU A 320 0.79 -2.69 18.47
N ALA A 321 -0.11 -3.31 19.25
CA ALA A 321 0.21 -3.78 20.60
C ALA A 321 1.32 -4.84 20.62
N VAL A 322 1.35 -5.71 19.61
CA VAL A 322 2.37 -6.77 19.49
C VAL A 322 3.70 -6.17 19.06
N MET A 323 3.69 -5.28 18.06
CA MET A 323 4.89 -4.60 17.59
C MET A 323 5.51 -3.73 18.69
N VAL A 324 4.72 -2.90 19.37
CA VAL A 324 5.19 -2.06 20.49
C VAL A 324 5.85 -2.90 21.58
N ARG A 325 5.22 -4.01 21.97
CA ARG A 325 5.80 -4.93 22.96
C ARG A 325 7.15 -5.46 22.49
N TRP A 326 7.22 -5.96 21.26
CA TRP A 326 8.45 -6.50 20.69
C TRP A 326 9.57 -5.46 20.65
N LEU A 327 9.29 -4.25 20.17
CA LEU A 327 10.29 -3.18 20.07
C LEU A 327 10.83 -2.76 21.45
N ARG A 328 9.97 -2.71 22.48
CA ARG A 328 10.41 -2.49 23.87
C ARG A 328 11.31 -3.61 24.38
N GLU A 329 11.00 -4.87 24.06
CA GLU A 329 11.87 -6.02 24.37
C GLU A 329 13.22 -5.94 23.64
N GLN A 330 13.29 -5.22 22.51
CA GLN A 330 14.56 -4.91 21.82
C GLN A 330 15.28 -3.66 22.35
N GLY A 331 14.75 -3.01 23.41
CA GLY A 331 15.36 -1.84 24.05
C GLY A 331 15.01 -0.49 23.44
N LEU A 332 14.02 -0.41 22.54
CA LEU A 332 13.56 0.85 21.95
C LEU A 332 12.47 1.50 22.83
N ASP A 333 12.41 2.82 22.83
CA ASP A 333 11.24 3.55 23.34
C ASP A 333 10.10 3.44 22.32
N ALA A 334 9.18 2.50 22.53
CA ALA A 334 8.08 2.28 21.61
C ALA A 334 6.71 2.62 22.21
N GLY A 335 5.82 3.16 21.38
CA GLY A 335 4.40 3.32 21.70
C GLY A 335 3.57 3.37 20.43
N ALA A 336 2.33 3.84 20.51
CA ALA A 336 1.42 3.86 19.38
C ALA A 336 0.59 5.14 19.32
N PHE A 337 0.26 5.57 18.10
CA PHE A 337 -0.86 6.47 17.84
C PHE A 337 -2.05 5.66 17.41
N ARG A 338 -3.25 6.04 17.87
CA ARG A 338 -4.48 5.44 17.36
C ARG A 338 -4.84 6.16 16.08
N THR A 339 -4.78 5.44 14.97
CA THR A 339 -5.04 6.01 13.67
C THR A 339 -6.32 5.43 13.08
N GLU A 340 -7.12 6.24 12.38
CA GLU A 340 -8.23 5.72 11.57
C GLU A 340 -7.77 5.05 10.26
N TYR A 341 -6.46 4.85 10.09
CA TYR A 341 -5.92 4.04 9.01
C TYR A 341 -6.43 2.60 9.18
N GLY A 342 -7.36 2.20 8.32
CA GLY A 342 -7.73 0.80 8.09
C GLY A 342 -8.34 0.00 9.25
N ASP A 343 -8.84 0.60 10.32
CA ASP A 343 -9.57 -0.16 11.33
C ASP A 343 -10.89 -0.70 10.75
N GLU A 344 -11.09 -2.01 10.88
CA GLU A 344 -12.23 -2.80 10.41
C GLU A 344 -12.34 -3.03 8.90
N ARG A 345 -11.88 -2.11 8.03
CA ARG A 345 -12.18 -2.18 6.58
C ARG A 345 -11.24 -3.03 5.73
N ILE A 346 -10.06 -3.49 6.15
CA ILE A 346 -9.25 -4.37 5.26
C ILE A 346 -9.74 -5.83 5.34
N GLU A 347 -10.11 -6.29 6.54
CA GLU A 347 -10.87 -7.54 6.70
C GLU A 347 -12.33 -7.34 6.25
N ALA A 348 -12.99 -6.23 6.60
CA ALA A 348 -14.39 -6.00 6.20
C ALA A 348 -14.60 -5.49 4.76
N ALA A 349 -13.61 -4.99 4.02
CA ALA A 349 -13.73 -4.73 2.56
C ALA A 349 -13.57 -6.03 1.77
N ALA A 350 -12.80 -6.99 2.31
CA ALA A 350 -12.90 -8.37 1.84
C ALA A 350 -14.28 -9.00 2.15
N GLU A 351 -15.04 -8.45 3.12
CA GLU A 351 -16.40 -8.90 3.50
C GLU A 351 -17.54 -8.11 2.83
N SER A 352 -17.41 -6.80 2.60
CA SER A 352 -18.48 -5.91 2.11
C SER A 352 -18.51 -5.78 0.59
N GLU A 353 -17.39 -5.96 -0.10
CA GLU A 353 -17.36 -6.04 -1.57
C GLU A 353 -17.87 -7.39 -2.12
N VAL A 354 -18.20 -8.35 -1.24
CA VAL A 354 -18.80 -9.65 -1.59
C VAL A 354 -20.33 -9.63 -1.42
N SER A 355 -20.89 -8.59 -0.80
CA SER A 355 -22.31 -8.50 -0.41
C SER A 355 -23.08 -7.31 -1.02
N SER A 356 -22.49 -6.53 -1.94
CA SER A 356 -23.16 -5.42 -2.64
C SER A 356 -23.32 -5.68 -4.12
#